data_AF-A0A1J5TT19-F1
#
_entry.id   AF-A0A1J5TT19-F1
#
_cell.length_a   1.000
_cell.length_b   1.000
_cell.length_c   1.000
_cell.angle_alpha   90.00
_cell.angle_beta   90.00
_cell.angle_gamma   90.00
#
_symmetry.space_group_name_H-M   'P 1'
#
loop_
_entity.id
_entity.type
_entity.pdbx_description
1 polymer ?
#
loop_
_entity_poly.entity_id
_entity_poly.type
_entity_poly.pdbx_seq_one_letter_code
_entity_poly.pdbx_strand_id
1 'polypeptide(L)'
;MRTPARSHRGFTLVEMIVVIVITGIIGGMVAIFLRAPVQGYMDSTRRAEMTDIADTALRRLARDLHAAVPNSVRLPAPAGSSYFEFMPTRDGGRYRVNPTGGSGSCGAAGDDLDFTVADTCFEIVGSPVTFYNGDAIVIGSTQSDGSLPYQAVTSTNGVRRMIAAAGVGTNGFVKIASTVPFPASSELDGRRFEVVPYDQQAVTYACLNPGTDANGNGTGTLTRYWAYGFKATQAAPPLAGASAILADKVSACNFVYNTSNARNSLVAVSLTITRGGESVSLYQEIHVNNIP
;
A
#
# COMPACT_ATOMS: atom_id res chain seq x y z
N MET A 1 34.08 33.95 -75.04
CA MET A 1 32.76 33.57 -74.48
C MET A 1 32.49 34.44 -73.26
N ARG A 2 31.27 34.99 -73.17
CA ARG A 2 30.80 35.92 -72.12
C ARG A 2 30.88 35.32 -70.71
N THR A 3 31.14 36.17 -69.72
CA THR A 3 30.28 36.30 -68.53
C THR A 3 30.24 37.78 -68.12
N PRO A 4 29.08 38.46 -68.13
CA PRO A 4 28.97 39.78 -67.51
C PRO A 4 29.11 39.63 -66.00
N ALA A 5 30.01 40.41 -65.40
CA ALA A 5 30.12 40.50 -63.95
C ALA A 5 28.81 41.06 -63.39
N ARG A 6 28.10 40.25 -62.59
CA ARG A 6 26.93 40.72 -61.82
C ARG A 6 27.41 41.80 -60.86
N SER A 7 26.91 43.04 -61.00
CA SER A 7 27.10 44.03 -59.94
C SER A 7 26.31 43.56 -58.72
N HIS A 8 27.04 43.23 -57.65
CA HIS A 8 26.43 43.03 -56.36
C HIS A 8 25.89 44.39 -55.90
N ARG A 9 24.57 44.57 -55.98
CA ARG A 9 23.89 45.70 -55.35
C ARG A 9 24.05 45.52 -53.83
N GLY A 10 24.84 46.40 -53.19
CA GLY A 10 24.96 46.45 -51.75
C GLY A 10 23.69 47.00 -51.10
N PHE A 11 23.40 46.53 -49.88
CA PHE A 11 22.29 47.00 -49.05
C PHE A 11 22.58 48.41 -48.50
N THR A 12 21.56 49.27 -48.41
CA THR A 12 21.71 50.60 -47.80
C THR A 12 21.62 50.53 -46.27
N LEU A 13 22.25 51.48 -45.56
CA LEU A 13 22.16 51.58 -44.10
C LEU A 13 20.69 51.70 -43.62
N VAL A 14 19.87 52.43 -44.39
CA VAL A 14 18.43 52.58 -44.13
C VAL A 14 17.71 51.23 -44.24
N GLU A 15 18.04 50.43 -45.25
CA GLU A 15 17.46 49.10 -45.46
C GLU A 15 17.77 48.15 -44.30
N MET A 16 19.00 48.15 -43.79
CA MET A 16 19.37 47.37 -42.61
C MET A 16 18.63 47.82 -41.34
N ILE A 17 18.48 49.13 -41.11
CA ILE A 17 17.73 49.65 -39.96
C ILE A 17 16.26 49.20 -40.02
N VAL A 18 15.62 49.36 -41.17
CA VAL A 18 14.22 48.97 -41.37
C VAL A 18 14.03 47.47 -41.12
N VAL A 19 14.95 46.62 -41.59
CA VAL A 19 14.88 45.17 -41.35
C VAL A 19 14.99 44.83 -39.86
N ILE A 20 15.93 45.43 -39.13
CA ILE A 20 16.09 45.19 -37.68
C ILE A 20 14.85 45.63 -36.90
N VAL A 21 14.28 46.78 -37.26
CA VAL A 21 13.06 47.30 -36.59
C VAL A 21 11.86 46.38 -36.87
N ILE A 22 11.64 46.00 -38.13
CA ILE A 22 10.52 45.13 -38.50
C ILE A 22 10.65 43.74 -37.86
N THR A 23 11.85 43.15 -37.89
CA THR A 23 12.11 41.84 -37.26
C THR A 23 11.91 41.90 -35.74
N GLY A 24 12.29 43.00 -35.09
CA GLY A 24 12.01 43.23 -33.66
C GLY A 24 10.52 43.28 -33.33
N ILE A 25 9.72 44.02 -34.12
CA ILE A 25 8.26 44.12 -33.92
C ILE A 25 7.59 42.75 -34.13
N ILE A 26 7.91 42.05 -35.23
CA ILE A 26 7.34 40.74 -35.53
C ILE A 26 7.76 39.72 -34.46
N GLY A 27 9.04 39.70 -34.07
CA GLY A 27 9.54 38.82 -33.02
C GLY A 27 8.82 39.02 -31.69
N GLY A 28 8.58 40.28 -31.30
CA GLY A 28 7.80 40.62 -30.10
C GLY A 28 6.35 40.11 -30.16
N MET A 29 5.67 40.28 -31.29
CA MET A 29 4.31 39.76 -31.48
C MET A 29 4.27 38.24 -31.38
N VAL A 30 5.17 37.54 -32.09
CA VAL A 30 5.25 36.07 -32.08
C VAL A 30 5.53 35.54 -30.68
N ALA A 31 6.41 36.19 -29.90
CA ALA A 31 6.73 35.76 -28.53
C ALA A 31 5.50 35.75 -27.60
N ILE A 32 4.61 36.75 -27.71
CA ILE A 32 3.38 36.81 -26.92
C ILE A 32 2.42 35.69 -27.32
N PHE A 33 2.26 35.43 -28.63
CA PHE A 33 1.38 34.37 -29.12
C PHE A 33 1.87 32.96 -28.79
N LEU A 34 3.19 32.73 -28.74
CA LEU A 34 3.76 31.42 -28.39
C LEU A 34 3.72 31.13 -26.88
N ARG A 35 3.64 32.16 -26.03
CA ARG A 35 3.65 31.98 -24.57
C ARG A 35 2.47 31.13 -24.08
N ALA A 36 1.26 31.43 -24.54
CA ALA A 36 0.05 30.74 -24.07
C ALA A 36 0.01 29.25 -24.44
N PRO A 37 0.30 28.82 -25.70
CA PRO A 37 0.40 27.41 -26.05
C PRO A 37 1.48 26.65 -25.27
N VAL A 38 2.65 27.27 -25.06
CA VAL A 38 3.74 26.63 -24.29
C VAL A 38 3.36 26.47 -22.83
N GLN A 39 2.76 27.49 -22.20
CA GLN A 39 2.26 27.40 -20.82
C GLN A 39 1.18 26.33 -20.70
N GLY A 40 0.22 26.30 -21.62
CA GLY A 40 -0.83 25.28 -21.65
C GLY A 40 -0.29 23.85 -21.78
N TYR A 41 0.76 23.65 -22.61
CA TYR A 41 1.43 22.35 -22.71
C TYR A 41 2.11 21.93 -21.39
N MET A 42 2.81 22.87 -20.73
CA MET A 42 3.47 22.60 -19.45
C MET A 42 2.45 22.30 -18.34
N ASP A 43 1.35 23.04 -18.28
CA ASP A 43 0.28 22.80 -17.31
C ASP A 43 -0.42 21.47 -17.55
N SER A 44 -0.69 21.10 -18.82
CA SER A 44 -1.23 19.78 -19.17
C SER A 44 -0.29 18.65 -18.78
N THR A 45 1.02 18.83 -18.96
CA THR A 45 2.02 17.83 -18.58
C THR A 45 2.08 17.66 -17.06
N ARG A 46 2.04 18.78 -16.30
CA ARG A 46 2.01 18.78 -14.84
C ARG A 46 0.77 18.06 -14.30
N ARG A 47 -0.41 18.31 -14.89
CA ARG A 47 -1.68 17.63 -14.55
C ARG A 47 -1.60 16.13 -14.75
N ALA A 48 -1.06 15.71 -15.90
CA ALA A 48 -0.89 14.30 -16.23
C ALA A 48 0.02 13.62 -15.20
N GLU A 49 1.18 14.21 -14.89
CA GLU A 49 2.12 13.65 -13.91
C GLU A 49 1.51 13.53 -12.50
N MET A 50 0.82 14.58 -12.01
CA MET A 50 0.14 14.51 -10.71
C MET A 50 -0.94 13.43 -10.68
N THR A 51 -1.70 13.28 -11.77
CA THR A 51 -2.73 12.25 -11.89
C THR A 51 -2.13 10.86 -11.90
N ASP A 52 -1.04 10.63 -12.66
CA ASP A 52 -0.36 9.34 -12.76
C ASP A 52 0.26 8.91 -11.42
N ILE A 53 0.86 9.85 -10.68
CA ILE A 53 1.40 9.59 -9.33
C ILE A 53 0.26 9.20 -8.38
N ALA A 54 -0.83 9.96 -8.37
CA ALA A 54 -1.95 9.70 -7.48
C ALA A 54 -2.63 8.34 -7.80
N ASP A 55 -2.90 8.05 -9.08
CA ASP A 55 -3.51 6.78 -9.51
C ASP A 55 -2.60 5.59 -9.23
N THR A 56 -1.29 5.70 -9.51
CA THR A 56 -0.32 4.63 -9.20
C THR A 56 -0.26 4.33 -7.71
N ALA A 57 -0.21 5.39 -6.88
CA ALA A 57 -0.18 5.26 -5.43
C ALA A 57 -1.45 4.59 -4.89
N LEU A 58 -2.63 5.03 -5.35
CA LEU A 58 -3.92 4.46 -4.93
C LEU A 58 -4.11 3.02 -5.42
N ARG A 59 -3.71 2.69 -6.66
CA ARG A 59 -3.75 1.31 -7.17
C ARG A 59 -2.84 0.37 -6.38
N ARG A 60 -1.65 0.83 -5.99
CA ARG A 60 -0.76 0.04 -5.14
C ARG A 60 -1.40 -0.18 -3.77
N LEU A 61 -1.93 0.86 -3.16
CA LEU A 61 -2.63 0.81 -1.88
C LEU A 61 -3.82 -0.17 -1.94
N ALA A 62 -4.62 -0.13 -3.00
CA ALA A 62 -5.74 -1.04 -3.19
C ALA A 62 -5.31 -2.50 -3.32
N ARG A 63 -4.23 -2.80 -4.07
CA ARG A 63 -3.68 -4.16 -4.14
C ARG A 63 -3.20 -4.67 -2.79
N ASP A 64 -2.50 -3.83 -2.03
CA ASP A 64 -2.00 -4.14 -0.70
C ASP A 64 -3.18 -4.45 0.27
N LEU A 65 -4.25 -3.65 0.24
CA LEU A 65 -5.45 -3.88 1.06
C LEU A 65 -6.27 -5.12 0.66
N HIS A 66 -6.32 -5.46 -0.63
CA HIS A 66 -6.99 -6.68 -1.07
C HIS A 66 -6.30 -7.94 -0.57
N ALA A 67 -4.98 -7.87 -0.34
CA ALA A 67 -4.18 -8.93 0.28
C ALA A 67 -4.01 -8.71 1.79
N ALA A 68 -4.95 -8.05 2.46
CA ALA A 68 -4.92 -7.93 3.92
C ALA A 68 -5.47 -9.18 4.60
N VAL A 69 -4.84 -9.58 5.71
CA VAL A 69 -5.41 -10.56 6.63
C VAL A 69 -6.77 -10.05 7.10
N PRO A 70 -7.82 -10.90 7.11
CA PRO A 70 -9.14 -10.53 7.57
C PRO A 70 -9.10 -9.86 8.94
N ASN A 71 -9.84 -8.76 9.09
CA ASN A 71 -9.95 -7.98 10.33
C ASN A 71 -8.64 -7.40 10.88
N SER A 72 -7.57 -7.35 10.07
CA SER A 72 -6.30 -6.71 10.43
C SER A 72 -6.27 -5.21 10.17
N VAL A 73 -7.18 -4.66 9.35
CA VAL A 73 -7.19 -3.23 9.03
C VAL A 73 -7.62 -2.44 10.26
N ARG A 74 -6.81 -1.44 10.65
CA ARG A 74 -7.11 -0.50 11.74
C ARG A 74 -6.55 0.89 11.49
N LEU A 75 -7.19 1.88 12.10
CA LEU A 75 -6.74 3.27 12.11
C LEU A 75 -6.33 3.65 13.54
N PRO A 76 -5.30 4.47 13.74
CA PRO A 76 -4.96 4.96 15.06
C PRO A 76 -6.08 5.89 15.54
N ALA A 77 -6.48 5.74 16.79
CA ALA A 77 -7.45 6.64 17.39
C ALA A 77 -6.80 8.01 17.68
N PRO A 78 -7.54 9.13 17.53
CA PRO A 78 -8.95 9.22 17.12
C PRO A 78 -9.18 9.20 15.59
N ALA A 79 -10.42 8.93 15.19
CA ALA A 79 -10.86 8.82 13.79
C ALA A 79 -10.59 10.11 12.98
N GLY A 80 -10.17 9.95 11.72
CA GLY A 80 -9.60 11.02 10.90
C GLY A 80 -8.06 11.00 10.89
N SER A 81 -7.48 9.80 10.86
CA SER A 81 -6.05 9.61 10.90
C SER A 81 -5.43 9.77 9.51
N SER A 82 -4.27 10.42 9.45
CA SER A 82 -3.39 10.39 8.29
C SER A 82 -2.70 9.02 8.12
N TYR A 83 -3.20 7.96 8.77
CA TYR A 83 -2.55 6.66 8.82
C TYR A 83 -3.59 5.55 8.82
N PHE A 84 -3.27 4.42 8.19
CA PHE A 84 -3.93 3.15 8.48
C PHE A 84 -2.89 2.03 8.48
N GLU A 85 -3.18 0.95 9.20
CA GLU A 85 -2.32 -0.23 9.29
C GLU A 85 -3.13 -1.49 8.99
N PHE A 86 -2.47 -2.48 8.40
CA PHE A 86 -3.00 -3.81 8.16
C PHE A 86 -1.85 -4.83 8.20
N MET A 87 -2.19 -6.12 8.22
CA MET A 87 -1.21 -7.20 8.00
C MET A 87 -1.43 -7.76 6.59
N PRO A 88 -0.41 -7.83 5.72
CA PRO A 88 -0.52 -8.49 4.44
C PRO A 88 -0.50 -10.01 4.62
N THR A 89 -1.21 -10.71 3.74
CA THR A 89 -1.08 -12.16 3.53
C THR A 89 -0.36 -12.39 2.20
N ARG A 90 0.55 -13.38 2.14
CA ARG A 90 1.16 -13.80 0.86
C ARG A 90 0.62 -15.13 0.34
N ASP A 91 0.11 -15.95 1.24
CA ASP A 91 -0.33 -17.31 0.99
C ASP A 91 -1.26 -17.72 2.13
N GLY A 92 -1.94 -18.84 1.99
CA GLY A 92 -2.88 -19.32 2.98
C GLY A 92 -3.37 -20.71 2.63
N GLY A 93 -4.14 -21.30 3.53
CA GLY A 93 -4.66 -22.64 3.30
C GLY A 93 -5.82 -22.95 4.20
N ARG A 94 -6.27 -24.20 4.12
CA ARG A 94 -7.26 -24.73 5.05
C ARG A 94 -6.62 -25.70 6.02
N TYR A 95 -7.02 -25.64 7.28
CA TYR A 95 -6.64 -26.62 8.28
C TYR A 95 -7.73 -27.69 8.40
N ARG A 96 -7.34 -28.85 8.94
CA ARG A 96 -8.25 -29.93 9.26
C ARG A 96 -8.74 -29.78 10.71
N VAL A 97 -9.98 -30.18 10.98
CA VAL A 97 -10.64 -30.01 12.30
C VAL A 97 -11.10 -31.35 12.90
N ASN A 98 -10.94 -32.43 12.15
CA ASN A 98 -11.24 -33.78 12.63
C ASN A 98 -10.13 -34.70 12.14
N PRO A 99 -9.57 -35.54 13.01
CA PRO A 99 -8.51 -36.45 12.63
C PRO A 99 -9.04 -37.52 11.69
N THR A 100 -8.25 -37.90 10.68
CA THR A 100 -8.59 -39.01 9.78
C THR A 100 -7.52 -40.10 9.84
N GLY A 101 -7.74 -41.09 10.71
CA GLY A 101 -7.09 -42.41 10.67
C GLY A 101 -5.56 -42.39 10.53
N GLY A 102 -4.88 -42.24 11.66
CA GLY A 102 -3.41 -42.25 11.76
C GLY A 102 -3.04 -41.40 12.96
N SER A 103 -2.14 -41.87 13.82
CA SER A 103 -1.72 -41.19 15.05
C SER A 103 -1.54 -39.69 14.83
N GLY A 104 -2.48 -38.87 15.34
CA GLY A 104 -2.49 -37.40 15.34
C GLY A 104 -1.25 -36.88 16.04
N SER A 105 -0.16 -36.95 15.32
CA SER A 105 1.19 -36.65 15.76
C SER A 105 1.73 -35.68 14.75
N CYS A 106 2.32 -34.62 15.28
CA CYS A 106 2.79 -33.49 14.52
C CYS A 106 3.44 -33.82 13.17
N GLY A 107 2.79 -33.43 12.08
CA GLY A 107 3.30 -33.63 10.72
C GLY A 107 3.00 -35.00 10.11
N ALA A 108 2.02 -35.72 10.62
CA ALA A 108 1.43 -36.90 10.00
C ALA A 108 0.14 -36.54 9.24
N ALA A 109 -0.17 -37.29 8.18
CA ALA A 109 -1.43 -37.10 7.46
C ALA A 109 -2.63 -37.33 8.39
N GLY A 110 -3.66 -36.49 8.25
CA GLY A 110 -4.85 -36.54 9.11
C GLY A 110 -4.72 -35.84 10.46
N ASP A 111 -3.66 -35.07 10.70
CA ASP A 111 -3.47 -34.21 11.88
C ASP A 111 -4.39 -32.98 11.84
N ASP A 112 -5.26 -32.83 12.83
CA ASP A 112 -6.17 -31.71 12.98
C ASP A 112 -5.61 -30.62 13.90
N LEU A 113 -6.13 -29.39 13.74
CA LEU A 113 -5.81 -28.29 14.64
C LEU A 113 -6.71 -28.35 15.88
N ASP A 114 -6.12 -28.60 17.05
CA ASP A 114 -6.84 -28.64 18.33
C ASP A 114 -6.84 -27.27 19.04
N PHE A 115 -8.03 -26.69 19.20
CA PHE A 115 -8.23 -25.40 19.87
C PHE A 115 -8.28 -25.50 21.40
N THR A 116 -8.28 -26.71 21.96
CA THR A 116 -8.38 -26.93 23.42
C THR A 116 -7.01 -27.03 24.10
N VAL A 117 -5.94 -27.25 23.33
CA VAL A 117 -4.56 -27.38 23.81
C VAL A 117 -3.62 -26.42 23.09
N ALA A 118 -2.41 -26.25 23.63
CA ALA A 118 -1.35 -25.52 22.93
C ALA A 118 -0.79 -26.36 21.76
N ASP A 119 -1.57 -26.45 20.70
CA ASP A 119 -1.22 -27.22 19.52
C ASP A 119 -0.08 -26.55 18.73
N THR A 120 0.85 -27.38 18.23
CA THR A 120 2.09 -26.94 17.58
C THR A 120 2.12 -27.22 16.09
N CYS A 121 1.11 -27.88 15.54
CA CYS A 121 1.08 -28.22 14.12
C CYS A 121 -0.27 -28.79 13.68
N PHE A 122 -0.49 -28.78 12.37
CA PHE A 122 -1.69 -29.35 11.76
C PHE A 122 -1.46 -29.60 10.26
N GLU A 123 -2.29 -30.46 9.65
CA GLU A 123 -2.27 -30.72 8.21
C GLU A 123 -2.93 -29.59 7.40
N ILE A 124 -2.30 -29.25 6.27
CA ILE A 124 -2.88 -28.37 5.25
C ILE A 124 -3.77 -29.21 4.33
N VAL A 125 -5.05 -28.84 4.26
CA VAL A 125 -5.99 -29.43 3.32
C VAL A 125 -5.80 -28.77 1.95
N GLY A 126 -5.06 -29.43 1.06
CA GLY A 126 -4.85 -29.00 -0.32
C GLY A 126 -3.38 -28.97 -0.70
N SER A 127 -2.99 -27.96 -1.47
CA SER A 127 -1.62 -27.80 -1.95
C SER A 127 -0.66 -27.43 -0.80
N PRO A 128 0.60 -27.90 -0.85
CA PRO A 128 1.64 -27.46 0.08
C PRO A 128 1.87 -25.96 0.03
N VAL A 129 2.19 -25.36 1.18
CA VAL A 129 2.54 -23.94 1.34
C VAL A 129 4.03 -23.83 1.65
N THR A 130 4.68 -22.77 1.14
CA THR A 130 6.09 -22.50 1.45
C THR A 130 6.20 -21.47 2.56
N PHE A 131 6.90 -21.83 3.63
CA PHE A 131 7.16 -20.96 4.79
C PHE A 131 8.65 -20.57 4.86
N TYR A 132 8.93 -19.36 5.33
CA TYR A 132 10.27 -18.87 5.64
C TYR A 132 10.41 -18.60 7.14
N ASN A 133 11.66 -18.54 7.59
CA ASN A 133 11.96 -18.23 8.98
C ASN A 133 11.39 -16.86 9.38
N GLY A 134 10.64 -16.81 10.48
CA GLY A 134 10.01 -15.59 10.99
C GLY A 134 8.62 -15.30 10.42
N ASP A 135 8.11 -16.11 9.49
CA ASP A 135 6.72 -15.98 9.04
C ASP A 135 5.77 -16.22 10.23
N ALA A 136 4.58 -15.66 10.12
CA ALA A 136 3.51 -15.92 11.07
C ALA A 136 2.28 -16.46 10.34
N ILE A 137 1.48 -17.25 11.03
CA ILE A 137 0.12 -17.57 10.60
C ILE A 137 -0.89 -16.81 11.44
N VAL A 138 -2.03 -16.51 10.84
CA VAL A 138 -3.22 -15.99 11.53
C VAL A 138 -4.39 -16.91 11.26
N ILE A 139 -5.13 -17.29 12.31
CA ILE A 139 -6.31 -18.15 12.23
C ILE A 139 -7.51 -17.46 12.85
N GLY A 140 -8.63 -17.40 12.13
CA GLY A 140 -9.91 -16.97 12.70
C GLY A 140 -9.90 -15.57 13.34
N SER A 141 -9.22 -14.61 12.72
CA SER A 141 -9.23 -13.24 13.25
C SER A 141 -10.62 -12.62 13.08
N THR A 142 -11.23 -12.23 14.20
CA THR A 142 -12.53 -11.54 14.24
C THR A 142 -12.46 -10.27 15.08
N GLN A 143 -13.33 -9.29 14.77
CA GLN A 143 -13.38 -8.03 15.53
C GLN A 143 -14.25 -8.12 16.81
N SER A 144 -15.20 -9.05 16.86
CA SER A 144 -16.26 -9.09 17.88
C SER A 144 -15.83 -9.64 19.24
N ASP A 145 -14.72 -10.36 19.30
CA ASP A 145 -14.20 -11.04 20.49
C ASP A 145 -12.85 -10.46 20.98
N GLY A 146 -12.34 -9.43 20.29
CA GLY A 146 -11.03 -8.84 20.57
C GLY A 146 -9.82 -9.64 20.05
N SER A 147 -10.06 -10.69 19.26
CA SER A 147 -9.04 -11.58 18.66
C SER A 147 -8.41 -10.96 17.41
N LEU A 148 -7.77 -9.80 17.61
CA LEU A 148 -7.04 -9.10 16.56
C LEU A 148 -5.67 -9.76 16.31
N PRO A 149 -5.19 -9.76 15.06
CA PRO A 149 -3.96 -10.45 14.71
C PRO A 149 -2.71 -9.76 15.27
N TYR A 150 -2.86 -8.57 15.84
CA TYR A 150 -1.80 -7.77 16.48
C TYR A 150 -1.46 -8.18 17.90
N GLN A 151 -2.31 -8.96 18.55
CA GLN A 151 -2.06 -9.43 19.91
C GLN A 151 -0.74 -10.22 20.00
N ALA A 152 -0.14 -10.26 21.18
CA ALA A 152 1.04 -11.07 21.42
C ALA A 152 0.74 -12.56 21.16
N VAL A 153 1.69 -13.31 20.63
CA VAL A 153 1.52 -14.74 20.33
C VAL A 153 1.31 -15.61 21.58
N THR A 154 1.63 -15.06 22.76
CA THR A 154 1.41 -15.65 24.08
C THR A 154 0.08 -15.24 24.72
N SER A 155 -0.70 -14.38 24.05
CA SER A 155 -2.02 -13.95 24.54
C SER A 155 -3.04 -15.08 24.35
N THR A 156 -3.91 -15.27 25.33
CA THR A 156 -5.01 -16.24 25.26
C THR A 156 -6.04 -15.88 24.18
N ASN A 157 -6.14 -14.60 23.81
CA ASN A 157 -6.97 -14.11 22.70
C ASN A 157 -6.15 -13.90 21.42
N GLY A 158 -4.90 -14.38 21.40
CA GLY A 158 -3.99 -14.21 20.27
C GLY A 158 -4.30 -15.23 19.18
N VAL A 159 -4.60 -14.73 17.98
CA VAL A 159 -4.86 -15.53 16.77
C VAL A 159 -3.65 -15.66 15.85
N ARG A 160 -2.52 -15.06 16.22
CA ARG A 160 -1.26 -15.13 15.47
C ARG A 160 -0.30 -16.13 16.12
N ARG A 161 0.41 -16.93 15.33
CA ARG A 161 1.52 -17.78 15.77
C ARG A 161 2.69 -17.68 14.81
N MET A 162 3.91 -17.79 15.33
CA MET A 162 5.11 -17.79 14.48
C MET A 162 5.34 -19.19 13.93
N ILE A 163 5.79 -19.30 12.69
CA ILE A 163 6.27 -20.56 12.13
C ILE A 163 7.50 -21.02 12.93
N ALA A 164 7.49 -22.28 13.36
CA ALA A 164 8.62 -22.91 14.03
C ALA A 164 9.74 -23.20 13.04
N ALA A 165 11.00 -23.24 13.50
CA ALA A 165 12.16 -23.52 12.65
C ALA A 165 12.02 -24.85 11.86
N ALA A 166 11.39 -25.87 12.46
CA ALA A 166 11.14 -27.16 11.82
C ALA A 166 10.01 -27.15 10.76
N GLY A 167 9.30 -26.02 10.60
CA GLY A 167 8.24 -25.80 9.62
C GLY A 167 8.67 -24.96 8.42
N VAL A 168 9.92 -24.50 8.35
CA VAL A 168 10.45 -23.74 7.22
C VAL A 168 10.61 -24.63 6.00
N GLY A 169 10.31 -24.09 4.81
CA GLY A 169 10.29 -24.80 3.54
C GLY A 169 8.87 -25.07 3.03
N THR A 170 8.78 -25.80 1.91
CA THR A 170 7.51 -26.22 1.31
C THR A 170 6.98 -27.46 2.03
N ASN A 171 5.84 -27.32 2.71
CA ASN A 171 5.29 -28.37 3.56
C ASN A 171 3.78 -28.52 3.33
N GLY A 172 3.28 -29.75 3.43
CA GLY A 172 1.84 -30.06 3.52
C GLY A 172 1.28 -29.93 4.94
N PHE A 173 2.10 -29.43 5.87
CA PHE A 173 1.77 -29.25 7.28
C PHE A 173 2.24 -27.89 7.71
N VAL A 174 1.53 -27.29 8.66
CA VAL A 174 1.99 -26.09 9.35
C VAL A 174 2.61 -26.51 10.67
N LYS A 175 3.79 -25.99 11.00
CA LYS A 175 4.40 -26.16 12.33
C LYS A 175 4.64 -24.79 12.94
N ILE A 176 4.10 -24.57 14.12
CA ILE A 176 4.07 -23.28 14.81
C ILE A 176 4.72 -23.36 16.19
N ALA A 177 5.33 -22.26 16.60
CA ALA A 177 5.71 -22.04 17.99
C ALA A 177 4.47 -21.57 18.77
N SER A 178 3.86 -22.48 19.52
CA SER A 178 2.66 -22.23 20.32
C SER A 178 2.87 -22.69 21.74
N THR A 179 2.50 -21.84 22.70
CA THR A 179 2.53 -22.16 24.15
C THR A 179 1.16 -21.96 24.80
N VAL A 180 0.18 -21.50 24.03
CA VAL A 180 -1.19 -21.25 24.45
C VAL A 180 -2.14 -21.71 23.34
N PRO A 181 -3.30 -22.31 23.67
CA PRO A 181 -4.29 -22.68 22.67
C PRO A 181 -4.73 -21.48 21.83
N PHE A 182 -5.17 -21.74 20.61
CA PHE A 182 -5.93 -20.73 19.88
C PHE A 182 -7.26 -20.49 20.60
N PRO A 183 -7.81 -19.25 20.56
CA PRO A 183 -9.11 -18.98 21.15
C PRO A 183 -10.18 -19.86 20.47
N ALA A 184 -11.12 -20.43 21.23
CA ALA A 184 -12.22 -21.22 20.66
C ALA A 184 -13.05 -20.41 19.63
N SER A 185 -13.12 -19.08 19.77
CA SER A 185 -13.77 -18.19 18.82
C SER A 185 -13.07 -18.08 17.45
N SER A 186 -11.83 -18.55 17.35
CA SER A 186 -11.07 -18.61 16.09
C SER A 186 -11.28 -19.92 15.30
N GLU A 187 -11.99 -20.88 15.88
CA GLU A 187 -12.46 -22.06 15.17
C GLU A 187 -13.68 -21.69 14.31
N LEU A 188 -13.42 -21.21 13.10
CA LEU A 188 -14.45 -20.79 12.15
C LEU A 188 -14.76 -21.88 11.12
N ASP A 189 -16.00 -21.91 10.64
CA ASP A 189 -16.46 -22.83 9.58
C ASP A 189 -15.63 -22.78 8.29
N GLY A 190 -15.01 -21.63 8.01
CA GLY A 190 -14.13 -21.43 6.86
C GLY A 190 -12.86 -22.29 6.92
N ARG A 191 -12.40 -22.62 8.13
CA ARG A 191 -11.23 -23.44 8.44
C ARG A 191 -9.97 -22.96 7.74
N ARG A 192 -9.75 -21.65 7.68
CA ARG A 192 -8.62 -21.05 6.95
C ARG A 192 -7.53 -20.55 7.89
N PHE A 193 -6.32 -20.49 7.36
CA PHE A 193 -5.22 -19.74 7.93
C PHE A 193 -4.60 -18.86 6.85
N GLU A 194 -4.09 -17.71 7.28
CA GLU A 194 -3.37 -16.76 6.43
C GLU A 194 -1.90 -16.70 6.84
N VAL A 195 -1.00 -16.57 5.86
CA VAL A 195 0.45 -16.47 6.08
C VAL A 195 0.90 -15.02 5.97
N VAL A 196 1.30 -14.45 7.10
CA VAL A 196 1.88 -13.11 7.20
C VAL A 196 3.39 -13.22 7.03
N PRO A 197 3.96 -12.62 5.98
CA PRO A 197 5.36 -12.82 5.66
C PRO A 197 6.27 -12.00 6.58
N TYR A 198 7.40 -12.59 6.98
CA TYR A 198 8.35 -12.02 7.95
C TYR A 198 9.02 -10.71 7.50
N ASP A 199 9.15 -10.52 6.19
CA ASP A 199 9.79 -9.37 5.56
C ASP A 199 8.84 -8.18 5.41
N GLN A 200 7.53 -8.37 5.59
CA GLN A 200 6.54 -7.29 5.63
C GLN A 200 6.01 -7.04 7.05
N GLN A 201 5.66 -8.09 7.80
CA GLN A 201 4.99 -7.96 9.10
C GLN A 201 3.77 -7.02 9.01
N ALA A 202 3.52 -6.14 9.99
CA ALA A 202 2.51 -5.11 9.83
C ALA A 202 2.97 -4.04 8.82
N VAL A 203 2.02 -3.54 8.02
CA VAL A 203 2.22 -2.49 7.02
C VAL A 203 1.38 -1.27 7.38
N THR A 204 2.01 -0.10 7.42
CA THR A 204 1.34 1.19 7.65
C THR A 204 1.47 2.08 6.43
N TYR A 205 0.36 2.66 5.98
CA TYR A 205 0.36 3.80 5.07
C TYR A 205 0.16 5.07 5.86
N ALA A 206 0.97 6.08 5.58
CA ALA A 206 1.06 7.31 6.33
C ALA A 206 1.10 8.51 5.39
N CYS A 207 0.15 9.43 5.51
CA CYS A 207 0.26 10.76 4.96
C CYS A 207 0.94 11.68 5.99
N LEU A 208 2.16 12.08 5.67
CA LEU A 208 2.99 12.91 6.53
C LEU A 208 2.91 14.35 6.05
N ASN A 209 2.65 15.28 6.98
CA ASN A 209 2.70 16.72 6.78
C ASN A 209 1.97 17.24 5.52
N PRO A 210 0.72 16.81 5.23
CA PRO A 210 -0.04 17.36 4.13
C PRO A 210 -0.28 18.85 4.35
N GLY A 211 -0.08 19.64 3.30
CA GLY A 211 -0.24 21.10 3.32
C GLY A 211 0.29 21.69 2.02
N THR A 212 0.23 23.02 1.90
CA THR A 212 0.71 23.74 0.71
C THR A 212 1.70 24.80 1.14
N ASP A 213 2.85 24.87 0.47
CA ASP A 213 3.86 25.90 0.71
C ASP A 213 3.49 27.24 0.02
N ALA A 214 4.25 28.29 0.31
CA ALA A 214 4.04 29.62 -0.28
C ALA A 214 4.22 29.64 -1.81
N ASN A 215 4.88 28.63 -2.39
CA ASN A 215 5.08 28.49 -3.84
C ASN A 215 3.94 27.69 -4.50
N GLY A 216 2.90 27.33 -3.76
CA GLY A 216 1.78 26.56 -4.27
C GLY A 216 2.11 25.10 -4.53
N ASN A 217 3.06 24.50 -3.81
CA ASN A 217 3.35 23.06 -3.90
C ASN A 217 2.94 22.35 -2.62
N GLY A 218 2.49 21.11 -2.74
CA GLY A 218 2.22 20.28 -1.58
C GLY A 218 3.48 20.03 -0.75
N THR A 219 3.35 19.99 0.57
CA THR A 219 4.46 19.74 1.51
C THR A 219 4.55 18.30 1.96
N GLY A 220 3.47 17.54 1.80
CA GLY A 220 3.35 16.22 2.38
C GLY A 220 3.79 15.08 1.46
N THR A 221 3.83 13.90 2.04
CA THR A 221 4.15 12.64 1.36
C THR A 221 3.21 11.53 1.80
N LEU A 222 2.78 10.68 0.87
CA LEU A 222 2.20 9.38 1.17
C LEU A 222 3.34 8.34 1.24
N THR A 223 3.60 7.81 2.43
CA THR A 223 4.70 6.88 2.70
C THR A 223 4.15 5.55 3.20
N ARG A 224 4.68 4.45 2.67
CA ARG A 224 4.43 3.08 3.13
C ARG A 224 5.56 2.65 4.06
N TYR A 225 5.21 2.05 5.20
CA TYR A 225 6.11 1.49 6.21
C TYR A 225 5.84 0.00 6.38
N TRP A 226 6.89 -0.82 6.56
CA TRP A 226 6.78 -2.26 6.78
C TRP A 226 7.98 -2.78 7.60
N ALA A 227 7.97 -4.05 7.99
CA ALA A 227 9.04 -4.74 8.72
C ALA A 227 9.41 -4.11 10.07
N TYR A 228 8.43 -3.49 10.76
CA TYR A 228 8.63 -2.89 12.09
C TYR A 228 8.06 -3.75 13.24
N GLY A 229 7.73 -5.00 12.94
CA GLY A 229 7.19 -5.99 13.86
C GLY A 229 5.68 -5.98 13.95
N PHE A 230 5.19 -6.69 14.96
CA PHE A 230 3.77 -6.74 15.32
C PHE A 230 3.58 -6.03 16.65
N LYS A 231 2.81 -4.95 16.66
CA LYS A 231 2.57 -4.14 17.86
C LYS A 231 1.09 -4.17 18.22
N ALA A 232 0.76 -4.50 19.46
CA ALA A 232 -0.62 -4.45 19.94
C ALA A 232 -1.17 -3.02 19.88
N THR A 233 -0.37 -2.04 20.30
CA THR A 233 -0.62 -0.61 20.07
C THR A 233 -0.02 -0.19 18.74
N GLN A 234 -0.82 0.39 17.85
CA GLN A 234 -0.35 0.86 16.55
C GLN A 234 0.71 1.95 16.71
N ALA A 235 1.80 1.85 15.93
CA ALA A 235 2.77 2.92 15.80
C ALA A 235 2.34 3.89 14.69
N ALA A 236 2.35 5.19 14.96
CA ALA A 236 1.82 6.20 14.03
C ALA A 236 2.70 7.47 14.00
N PRO A 237 3.64 7.60 13.03
CA PRO A 237 4.16 6.55 12.16
C PRO A 237 5.15 5.61 12.89
N PRO A 238 5.42 4.41 12.35
CA PRO A 238 6.51 3.57 12.80
C PRO A 238 7.88 4.27 12.65
N LEU A 239 8.74 4.16 13.67
CA LEU A 239 10.11 4.72 13.67
C LEU A 239 11.20 3.71 13.26
N ALA A 240 10.82 2.45 13.06
CA ALA A 240 11.70 1.35 12.71
C ALA A 240 11.21 0.64 11.44
N GLY A 241 11.94 -0.38 10.99
CA GLY A 241 11.62 -1.12 9.78
C GLY A 241 12.07 -0.41 8.51
N ALA A 242 11.38 -0.68 7.41
CA ALA A 242 11.65 -0.10 6.10
C ALA A 242 10.49 0.80 5.66
N SER A 243 10.79 1.77 4.79
CA SER A 243 9.80 2.69 4.25
C SER A 243 10.08 3.08 2.81
N ALA A 244 9.03 3.51 2.10
CA ALA A 244 9.11 4.03 0.74
C ALA A 244 8.02 5.07 0.49
N ILE A 245 8.39 6.16 -0.18
CA ILE A 245 7.48 7.20 -0.62
C ILE A 245 6.72 6.70 -1.86
N LEU A 246 5.40 6.86 -1.86
CA LEU A 246 4.51 6.50 -2.95
C LEU A 246 4.00 7.71 -3.74
N ALA A 247 3.78 8.82 -3.03
CA ALA A 247 3.44 10.10 -3.64
C ALA A 247 4.11 11.22 -2.85
N ASP A 248 4.64 12.20 -3.57
CA ASP A 248 5.15 13.45 -3.02
C ASP A 248 4.17 14.59 -3.30
N LYS A 249 4.48 15.78 -2.76
CA LYS A 249 3.68 17.00 -2.99
C LYS A 249 2.20 16.82 -2.63
N VAL A 250 1.93 16.04 -1.58
CA VAL A 250 0.59 15.82 -1.06
C VAL A 250 0.15 17.05 -0.27
N SER A 251 -0.97 17.64 -0.67
CA SER A 251 -1.56 18.81 0.00
C SER A 251 -2.71 18.45 0.93
N ALA A 252 -3.40 17.35 0.66
CA ALA A 252 -4.40 16.77 1.54
C ALA A 252 -4.45 15.25 1.36
N CYS A 253 -4.68 14.53 2.45
CA CYS A 253 -4.94 13.09 2.41
C CYS A 253 -5.78 12.70 3.60
N ASN A 254 -6.73 11.80 3.40
CA ASN A 254 -7.57 11.29 4.45
C ASN A 254 -7.86 9.80 4.23
N PHE A 255 -7.91 9.07 5.34
CA PHE A 255 -8.31 7.67 5.37
C PHE A 255 -9.55 7.53 6.25
N VAL A 256 -10.56 6.86 5.71
CA VAL A 256 -11.78 6.52 6.46
C VAL A 256 -11.95 5.02 6.39
N TYR A 257 -12.15 4.40 7.55
CA TYR A 257 -12.47 2.99 7.66
C TYR A 257 -13.69 2.83 8.54
N ASN A 258 -14.75 2.26 7.98
CA ASN A 258 -15.98 2.02 8.72
C ASN A 258 -16.03 0.57 9.20
N THR A 259 -15.99 0.38 10.52
CA THR A 259 -16.06 -0.93 11.18
C THR A 259 -17.50 -1.42 11.41
N SER A 260 -18.52 -0.60 11.09
CA SER A 260 -19.94 -0.91 11.37
C SER A 260 -20.47 -2.13 10.62
N ASN A 261 -19.88 -2.48 9.47
CA ASN A 261 -20.18 -3.72 8.75
C ASN A 261 -18.89 -4.51 8.53
N ALA A 262 -18.51 -5.30 9.54
CA ALA A 262 -17.22 -5.96 9.60
C ALA A 262 -16.96 -6.91 8.42
N ARG A 263 -17.97 -7.51 7.79
CA ARG A 263 -17.79 -8.46 6.67
C ARG A 263 -17.55 -7.78 5.32
N ASN A 264 -18.14 -6.59 5.12
CA ASN A 264 -18.03 -5.80 3.90
C ASN A 264 -17.45 -4.43 4.23
N SER A 265 -16.29 -4.41 4.88
CA SER A 265 -15.68 -3.17 5.31
C SER A 265 -15.01 -2.46 4.13
N LEU A 266 -15.13 -1.15 4.12
CA LEU A 266 -14.59 -0.27 3.09
C LEU A 266 -13.54 0.64 3.70
N VAL A 267 -12.41 0.73 3.04
CA VAL A 267 -11.42 1.78 3.27
C VAL A 267 -11.60 2.80 2.16
N ALA A 268 -12.03 4.00 2.52
CA ALA A 268 -12.08 5.13 1.62
C ALA A 268 -10.80 5.95 1.78
N VAL A 269 -10.18 6.27 0.65
CA VAL A 269 -8.95 7.05 0.57
C VAL A 269 -9.21 8.28 -0.28
N SER A 270 -8.86 9.46 0.22
CA SER A 270 -8.72 10.66 -0.60
C SER A 270 -7.25 11.11 -0.61
N LEU A 271 -6.77 11.48 -1.79
CA LEU A 271 -5.41 11.95 -2.01
C LEU A 271 -5.43 13.16 -2.94
N THR A 272 -4.93 14.28 -2.45
CA THR A 272 -4.76 15.52 -3.21
C THR A 272 -3.27 15.83 -3.35
N ILE A 273 -2.83 15.98 -4.60
CA ILE A 273 -1.47 16.40 -4.95
C ILE A 273 -1.55 17.82 -5.51
N THR A 274 -0.67 18.71 -5.06
CA THR A 274 -0.63 20.10 -5.51
C THR A 274 0.77 20.47 -6.01
N ARG A 275 0.87 21.02 -7.22
CA ARG A 275 2.13 21.54 -7.79
C ARG A 275 1.88 22.84 -8.56
N GLY A 276 2.66 23.87 -8.27
CA GLY A 276 2.60 25.16 -8.96
C GLY A 276 1.23 25.86 -8.86
N GLY A 277 0.56 25.75 -7.71
CA GLY A 277 -0.76 26.32 -7.46
C GLY A 277 -1.93 25.48 -8.00
N GLU A 278 -1.64 24.37 -8.67
CA GLU A 278 -2.65 23.49 -9.24
C GLU A 278 -2.80 22.20 -8.44
N SER A 279 -4.03 21.69 -8.32
CA SER A 279 -4.35 20.52 -7.50
C SER A 279 -5.11 19.45 -8.29
N VAL A 280 -4.72 18.20 -8.11
CA VAL A 280 -5.47 17.01 -8.54
C VAL A 280 -5.90 16.25 -7.30
N SER A 281 -7.18 15.90 -7.20
CA SER A 281 -7.73 15.11 -6.11
C SER A 281 -8.35 13.83 -6.66
N LEU A 282 -7.94 12.69 -6.09
CA LEU A 282 -8.51 11.39 -6.38
C LEU A 282 -9.15 10.80 -5.12
N TYR A 283 -10.26 10.12 -5.32
CA TYR A 283 -11.00 9.39 -4.29
C TYR A 283 -11.17 7.94 -4.72
N GLN A 284 -10.91 7.01 -3.81
CA GLN A 284 -11.11 5.59 -4.06
C GLN A 284 -11.68 4.89 -2.82
N GLU A 285 -12.69 4.06 -3.05
CA GLU A 285 -13.20 3.11 -2.06
C GLU A 285 -12.65 1.71 -2.36
N ILE A 286 -12.10 1.07 -1.34
CA ILE A 286 -11.42 -0.21 -1.45
C ILE A 286 -12.11 -1.19 -0.52
N HIS A 287 -12.59 -2.28 -1.09
CA HIS A 287 -13.22 -3.35 -0.33
C HIS A 287 -12.17 -4.24 0.32
N VAL A 288 -12.28 -4.42 1.65
CA VAL A 288 -11.41 -5.29 2.42
C VAL A 288 -12.12 -6.63 2.62
N ASN A 289 -11.43 -7.73 2.30
CA ASN A 289 -11.97 -9.06 2.48
C ASN A 289 -11.82 -9.49 3.94
N ASN A 290 -12.88 -9.31 4.72
CA ASN A 290 -12.93 -9.70 6.14
C ASN A 290 -13.62 -11.04 6.36
N ILE A 291 -13.57 -11.94 5.37
CA ILE A 291 -14.08 -13.31 5.47
C ILE A 291 -12.91 -14.22 5.88
N PRO A 292 -12.77 -14.57 7.18
CA PRO A 292 -11.69 -15.42 7.66
C PRO A 292 -11.98 -16.91 7.41
#